data_AF-A0A7V9DWH4-F1
#
_entry.id   AF-A0A7V9DWH4-F1
#
_cell.length_a   1.000
_cell.length_b   1.000
_cell.length_c   1.000
_cell.angle_alpha   90.00
_cell.angle_beta   90.00
_cell.angle_gamma   90.00
#
_symmetry.space_group_name_H-M   'P 1'
#
loop_
_entity.id
_entity.type
_entity.pdbx_description
1 polymer ?
#
loop_
_entity_poly.entity_id
_entity_poly.type
_entity_poly.pdbx_seq_one_letter_code
_entity_poly.pdbx_strand_id
1 'polypeptide(L)'
;YREPGGASGHRSLMVLIAIALAAGVAWSQMHQSVINPLIERELPAPTDEILVLSMTIASFVALTLALANRLLKLGLLSRLSEQVTFVLIPPLVLIFLVLGTIFLGIATPTEGGAMGAVGALTMAVSRRRLTWSLLKQALDNTTKLSCFVMFILIGSTVFSFTFNAAEGHFFIESLFANVPGGALGFLIVVNILVFVLGCFIDFFEIAFIVIPLLAPVADKLGIDLIWFGVIIAMNLQTSFLTPPFGFALFYLRSVAPRSEYVDRITRDRIGGVSTVQIYKGAIAFIVIQLAMLVAVIAYPGLVSTGLGPKQTYDLDKIKLDAPTRSYSDEGRGAATPGSNEDMDAVLRALKSEAKK
;
A
#
# COMPACT_ATOMS: atom_id res chain seq x y z
N TYR A 1 -36.89 -2.91 4.86
CA TYR A 1 -37.06 -2.48 3.46
C TYR A 1 -37.92 -3.51 2.73
N ARG A 2 -39.21 -3.23 2.49
CA ARG A 2 -40.05 -4.00 1.57
C ARG A 2 -40.55 -3.05 0.50
N GLU A 3 -40.39 -3.44 -0.76
CA GLU A 3 -40.89 -2.69 -1.92
C GLU A 3 -42.43 -2.71 -1.96
N PRO A 4 -43.07 -1.87 -2.79
CA PRO A 4 -44.54 -1.87 -2.95
C PRO A 4 -45.13 -3.26 -3.29
N GLY A 5 -44.32 -4.15 -3.89
CA GLY A 5 -44.68 -5.55 -4.19
C GLY A 5 -44.26 -6.58 -3.12
N GLY A 6 -43.80 -6.17 -1.95
CA GLY A 6 -43.42 -7.07 -0.83
C GLY A 6 -42.00 -7.66 -0.91
N ALA A 7 -41.26 -7.44 -1.98
CA ALA A 7 -39.87 -7.91 -2.14
C ALA A 7 -38.88 -7.14 -1.25
N SER A 8 -37.86 -7.83 -0.72
CA SER A 8 -36.85 -7.25 0.18
C SER A 8 -35.76 -6.44 -0.53
N GLY A 9 -35.75 -6.41 -1.87
CA GLY A 9 -34.70 -5.75 -2.67
C GLY A 9 -33.36 -6.49 -2.73
N HIS A 10 -33.17 -7.56 -1.94
CA HIS A 10 -31.93 -8.35 -1.96
C HIS A 10 -31.68 -9.05 -3.30
N ARG A 11 -32.74 -9.46 -4.02
CA ARG A 11 -32.61 -10.12 -5.33
C ARG A 11 -31.96 -9.20 -6.37
N SER A 12 -32.38 -7.94 -6.46
CA SER A 12 -31.76 -7.00 -7.39
C SER A 12 -30.31 -6.67 -7.00
N LEU A 13 -30.01 -6.65 -5.70
CA LEU A 13 -28.64 -6.42 -5.22
C LEU A 13 -27.72 -7.60 -5.60
N MET A 14 -28.18 -8.83 -5.40
CA MET A 14 -27.44 -10.03 -5.79
C MET A 14 -27.23 -10.10 -7.32
N VAL A 15 -28.23 -9.70 -8.11
CA VAL A 15 -28.09 -9.62 -9.57
C VAL A 15 -27.06 -8.56 -9.96
N LEU A 16 -27.07 -7.38 -9.35
CA LEU A 16 -26.07 -6.34 -9.61
C LEU A 16 -24.66 -6.82 -9.26
N ILE A 17 -24.48 -7.46 -8.10
CA ILE A 17 -23.21 -8.03 -7.67
C ILE A 17 -22.76 -9.13 -8.64
N ALA A 18 -23.66 -10.00 -9.09
CA ALA A 18 -23.34 -11.05 -10.05
C ALA A 18 -22.90 -10.48 -11.40
N ILE A 19 -23.57 -9.43 -11.90
CA ILE A 19 -23.16 -8.75 -13.15
C ILE A 19 -21.79 -8.08 -12.98
N ALA A 20 -21.56 -7.39 -11.86
CA ALA A 20 -20.27 -6.77 -11.57
C ALA A 20 -19.14 -7.80 -11.47
N LEU A 21 -19.38 -8.92 -10.78
CA LEU A 21 -18.44 -10.05 -10.71
C LEU A 21 -18.20 -10.67 -12.07
N ALA A 22 -19.24 -10.89 -12.88
CA ALA A 22 -19.09 -11.42 -14.23
C ALA A 22 -18.25 -10.49 -15.11
N ALA A 23 -18.44 -9.16 -15.00
CA ALA A 23 -17.61 -8.19 -15.69
C ALA A 23 -16.15 -8.20 -15.22
N GLY A 24 -15.92 -8.32 -13.90
CA GLY A 24 -14.58 -8.48 -13.34
C GLY A 24 -13.88 -9.76 -13.79
N VAL A 25 -14.60 -10.89 -13.83
CA VAL A 25 -14.07 -12.17 -14.33
C VAL A 25 -13.79 -12.11 -15.83
N ALA A 26 -14.70 -11.53 -16.62
CA ALA A 26 -14.47 -11.32 -18.04
C ALA A 26 -13.22 -10.46 -18.29
N TRP A 27 -13.04 -9.40 -17.49
CA TRP A 27 -11.81 -8.61 -17.53
C TRP A 27 -10.59 -9.43 -17.15
N SER A 28 -10.64 -10.27 -16.11
CA SER A 28 -9.49 -11.09 -15.71
C SER A 28 -8.97 -11.98 -16.84
N GLN A 29 -9.87 -12.48 -17.71
CA GLN A 29 -9.53 -13.28 -18.88
C GLN A 29 -8.95 -12.44 -20.02
N MET A 30 -9.46 -11.21 -20.21
CA MET A 30 -9.02 -10.30 -21.27
C MET A 30 -7.80 -9.45 -20.88
N HIS A 31 -7.49 -9.35 -19.59
CA HIS A 31 -6.50 -8.43 -19.04
C HIS A 31 -5.15 -8.53 -19.74
N GLN A 32 -4.63 -9.75 -19.86
CA GLN A 32 -3.33 -9.99 -20.50
C GLN A 32 -3.31 -9.53 -21.97
N SER A 33 -4.41 -9.74 -22.70
CA SER A 33 -4.51 -9.34 -24.10
C SER A 33 -4.63 -7.83 -24.32
N VAL A 34 -5.07 -7.08 -23.30
CA VAL A 34 -5.32 -5.63 -23.40
C VAL A 34 -4.17 -4.83 -22.81
N ILE A 35 -3.68 -5.20 -21.62
CA ILE A 35 -2.71 -4.40 -20.86
C ILE A 35 -1.27 -4.70 -21.28
N ASN A 36 -0.90 -5.96 -21.52
CA ASN A 36 0.48 -6.29 -21.93
C ASN A 36 0.94 -5.56 -23.20
N PRO A 37 0.13 -5.45 -24.28
CA PRO A 37 0.56 -4.68 -25.45
C PRO A 37 0.57 -3.17 -25.20
N LEU A 38 -0.23 -2.66 -24.25
CA LEU A 38 -0.30 -1.22 -23.96
C LEU A 38 0.91 -0.72 -23.14
N ILE A 39 1.48 -1.60 -22.32
CA ILE A 39 2.63 -1.32 -21.43
C ILE A 39 3.91 -1.97 -21.98
N GLU A 40 3.87 -2.49 -23.21
CA GLU A 40 5.00 -3.18 -23.87
C GLU A 40 5.61 -4.29 -23.00
N ARG A 41 4.78 -5.02 -22.24
CA ARG A 41 5.25 -6.03 -21.29
C ARG A 41 5.39 -7.40 -21.95
N GLU A 42 6.59 -7.95 -21.91
CA GLU A 42 6.90 -9.30 -22.43
C GLU A 42 6.48 -10.43 -21.47
N LEU A 43 6.39 -10.14 -20.16
CA LEU A 43 6.05 -11.11 -19.12
C LEU A 43 4.55 -11.15 -18.79
N PRO A 44 4.02 -12.30 -18.35
CA PRO A 44 2.63 -12.40 -17.89
C PRO A 44 2.38 -11.51 -16.65
N ALA A 45 1.16 -11.00 -16.56
CA ALA A 45 0.76 -10.13 -15.45
C ALA A 45 0.82 -10.84 -14.09
N PRO A 46 1.37 -10.21 -13.04
CA PRO A 46 1.19 -10.65 -11.66
C PRO A 46 -0.28 -10.84 -11.33
N THR A 47 -0.60 -11.86 -10.54
CA THR A 47 -2.00 -12.18 -10.19
C THR A 47 -2.66 -11.06 -9.39
N ASP A 48 -1.89 -10.35 -8.57
CA ASP A 48 -2.37 -9.25 -7.74
C ASP A 48 -2.83 -8.05 -8.59
N GLU A 49 -2.10 -7.74 -9.66
CA GLU A 49 -2.46 -6.71 -10.65
C GLU A 49 -3.80 -7.05 -11.30
N ILE A 50 -3.96 -8.29 -11.78
CA ILE A 50 -5.20 -8.76 -12.40
C ILE A 50 -6.37 -8.66 -11.43
N LEU A 51 -6.17 -9.09 -10.17
CA LEU A 51 -7.19 -9.06 -9.13
C LEU A 51 -7.68 -7.63 -8.88
N VAL A 52 -6.75 -6.71 -8.63
CA VAL A 52 -7.07 -5.32 -8.31
C VAL A 52 -7.82 -4.67 -9.47
N LEU A 53 -7.34 -4.80 -10.71
CA LEU A 53 -7.99 -4.18 -11.87
C LEU A 53 -9.35 -4.80 -12.20
N SER A 54 -9.51 -6.11 -11.98
CA SER A 54 -10.80 -6.78 -12.09
C SER A 54 -11.81 -6.23 -11.09
N MET A 55 -11.39 -5.96 -9.85
CA MET A 55 -12.22 -5.31 -8.83
C MET A 55 -12.52 -3.84 -9.16
N THR A 56 -11.56 -3.12 -9.76
CA THR A 56 -11.77 -1.76 -10.27
C THR A 56 -12.90 -1.75 -11.30
N ILE A 57 -12.83 -2.63 -12.30
CA ILE A 57 -13.83 -2.71 -13.37
C ILE A 57 -15.18 -3.17 -12.84
N ALA A 58 -15.22 -4.19 -11.96
CA ALA A 58 -16.45 -4.60 -11.31
C ALA A 58 -17.13 -3.42 -10.57
N SER A 59 -16.35 -2.62 -9.86
CA SER A 59 -16.83 -1.44 -9.12
C SER A 59 -17.32 -0.34 -10.06
N PHE A 60 -16.61 -0.08 -11.17
CA PHE A 60 -17.05 0.88 -12.19
C PHE A 60 -18.35 0.43 -12.88
N VAL A 61 -18.45 -0.84 -13.28
CA VAL A 61 -19.65 -1.40 -13.91
C VAL A 61 -20.86 -1.30 -12.97
N ALA A 62 -20.68 -1.61 -11.69
CA ALA A 62 -21.76 -1.47 -10.73
C ALA A 62 -22.21 0.00 -10.58
N LEU A 63 -21.27 0.96 -10.57
CA LEU A 63 -21.58 2.38 -10.51
C LEU A 63 -22.28 2.89 -11.77
N THR A 64 -21.82 2.48 -12.96
CA THR A 64 -22.40 2.91 -14.25
C THR A 64 -23.81 2.34 -14.43
N LEU A 65 -24.05 1.07 -14.06
CA LEU A 65 -25.38 0.47 -14.10
C LEU A 65 -26.36 1.17 -13.15
N ALA A 66 -25.90 1.53 -11.95
CA ALA A 66 -26.74 2.28 -11.02
C ALA A 66 -27.02 3.70 -11.50
N LEU A 67 -26.03 4.38 -12.09
CA LEU A 67 -26.23 5.71 -12.66
C LEU A 67 -27.18 5.66 -13.87
N ALA A 68 -27.01 4.68 -14.76
CA ALA A 68 -27.87 4.46 -15.92
C ALA A 68 -29.31 4.16 -15.49
N ASN A 69 -29.53 3.29 -14.49
CA ASN A 69 -30.86 3.02 -13.96
C ASN A 69 -31.53 4.29 -13.40
N ARG A 70 -30.77 5.16 -12.73
CA ARG A 70 -31.27 6.42 -12.17
C ARG A 70 -31.57 7.47 -13.25
N LEU A 71 -30.72 7.60 -14.26
CA LEU A 71 -30.87 8.54 -15.38
C LEU A 71 -32.02 8.14 -16.31
N LEU A 72 -32.05 6.88 -16.71
CA LEU A 72 -33.02 6.32 -17.66
C LEU A 72 -34.34 5.93 -16.99
N LYS A 73 -34.44 6.06 -15.66
CA LYS A 73 -35.63 5.71 -14.85
C LYS A 73 -36.16 4.30 -15.14
N LEU A 74 -35.26 3.35 -15.39
CA LEU A 74 -35.61 1.99 -15.82
C LEU A 74 -36.34 1.17 -14.75
N GLY A 75 -36.26 1.58 -13.48
CA GLY A 75 -36.95 0.91 -12.36
C GLY A 75 -36.45 -0.50 -12.08
N LEU A 76 -35.28 -0.89 -12.58
CA LEU A 76 -34.73 -2.24 -12.48
C LEU A 76 -34.02 -2.50 -11.14
N LEU A 77 -33.49 -1.45 -10.51
CA LEU A 77 -32.83 -1.56 -9.20
C LEU A 77 -33.82 -1.26 -8.07
N SER A 78 -33.81 -2.12 -7.05
CA SER A 78 -34.52 -1.84 -5.82
C SER A 78 -33.95 -0.62 -5.10
N ARG A 79 -34.78 0.02 -4.27
CA ARG A 79 -34.33 1.14 -3.42
C ARG A 79 -33.17 0.76 -2.49
N LEU A 80 -33.07 -0.51 -2.09
CA LEU A 80 -31.96 -1.01 -1.28
C LEU A 80 -30.68 -1.08 -2.13
N SER A 81 -30.75 -1.66 -3.33
CA SER A 81 -29.64 -1.73 -4.27
C SER A 81 -29.12 -0.35 -4.65
N GLU A 82 -30.04 0.60 -4.86
CA GLU A 82 -29.71 1.97 -5.20
C GLU A 82 -28.95 2.67 -4.05
N GLN A 83 -29.42 2.53 -2.81
CA GLN A 83 -28.73 3.08 -1.64
C GLN A 83 -27.35 2.46 -1.42
N VAL A 84 -27.27 1.12 -1.42
CA VAL A 84 -26.00 0.40 -1.27
C VAL A 84 -25.01 0.85 -2.33
N THR A 85 -25.46 0.94 -3.58
CA THR A 85 -24.60 1.32 -4.70
C THR A 85 -24.10 2.76 -4.57
N PHE A 86 -24.99 3.74 -4.38
CA PHE A 86 -24.57 5.14 -4.33
C PHE A 86 -23.82 5.52 -3.05
N VAL A 87 -23.90 4.72 -1.98
CA VAL A 87 -23.17 4.96 -0.73
C VAL A 87 -21.81 4.26 -0.73
N LEU A 88 -21.75 2.97 -1.06
CA LEU A 88 -20.54 2.16 -0.90
C LEU A 88 -19.65 2.10 -2.14
N ILE A 89 -20.22 2.13 -3.35
CA ILE A 89 -19.43 1.91 -4.56
C ILE A 89 -18.50 3.09 -4.90
N PRO A 90 -18.87 4.38 -4.76
CA PRO A 90 -17.95 5.47 -5.07
C PRO A 90 -16.64 5.44 -4.25
N PRO A 91 -16.66 5.23 -2.92
CA PRO A 91 -15.43 5.00 -2.16
C PRO A 91 -14.64 3.77 -2.61
N LEU A 92 -15.30 2.65 -2.95
CA LEU A 92 -14.62 1.45 -3.45
C LEU A 92 -13.95 1.70 -4.80
N VAL A 93 -14.63 2.40 -5.72
CA VAL A 93 -14.04 2.81 -7.00
C VAL A 93 -12.79 3.65 -6.76
N LEU A 94 -12.83 4.59 -5.81
CA LEU A 94 -11.65 5.39 -5.47
C LEU A 94 -10.49 4.51 -4.97
N ILE A 95 -10.76 3.59 -4.05
CA ILE A 95 -9.75 2.67 -3.49
C ILE A 95 -9.11 1.83 -4.60
N PHE A 96 -9.93 1.17 -5.42
CA PHE A 96 -9.44 0.30 -6.48
C PHE A 96 -8.83 1.06 -7.66
N LEU A 97 -9.22 2.30 -7.91
CA LEU A 97 -8.57 3.16 -8.89
C LEU A 97 -7.16 3.54 -8.43
N VAL A 98 -7.00 3.98 -7.18
CA VAL A 98 -5.68 4.32 -6.63
C VAL A 98 -4.80 3.07 -6.56
N LEU A 99 -5.33 1.95 -6.06
CA LEU A 99 -4.57 0.71 -5.99
C LEU A 99 -4.21 0.19 -7.39
N GLY A 100 -5.16 0.19 -8.32
CA GLY A 100 -4.93 -0.30 -9.68
C GLY A 100 -3.88 0.49 -10.45
N THR A 101 -3.86 1.81 -10.30
CA THR A 101 -2.84 2.66 -10.92
C THR A 101 -1.45 2.48 -10.32
N ILE A 102 -1.35 2.15 -9.02
CA ILE A 102 -0.09 1.78 -8.37
C ILE A 102 0.40 0.42 -8.89
N PHE A 103 -0.46 -0.59 -8.96
CA PHE A 103 -0.08 -1.93 -9.44
C PHE A 103 0.30 -1.94 -10.93
N LEU A 104 -0.31 -1.08 -11.75
CA LEU A 104 0.08 -0.90 -13.15
C LEU A 104 1.39 -0.13 -13.31
N GLY A 105 1.97 0.42 -12.23
CA GLY A 105 3.18 1.24 -12.28
C GLY A 105 2.98 2.61 -12.96
N ILE A 106 1.72 3.01 -13.23
CA ILE A 106 1.40 4.31 -13.85
C ILE A 106 1.56 5.44 -12.84
N ALA A 107 1.20 5.17 -11.58
CA ALA A 107 1.27 6.14 -10.50
C ALA A 107 2.13 5.61 -9.35
N THR A 108 3.04 6.43 -8.87
CA THR A 108 3.75 6.21 -7.61
C THR A 108 2.78 6.34 -6.41
N PRO A 109 3.11 5.83 -5.21
CA PRO A 109 2.23 5.95 -4.04
C PRO A 109 1.82 7.39 -3.71
N THR A 110 2.69 8.37 -3.96
CA THR A 110 2.41 9.80 -3.78
C THR A 110 1.43 10.34 -4.82
N GLU A 111 1.57 9.96 -6.09
CA GLU A 111 0.61 10.28 -7.16
C GLU A 111 -0.74 9.57 -6.95
N GLY A 112 -0.72 8.31 -6.46
CA GLY A 112 -1.89 7.58 -6.02
C GLY A 112 -2.65 8.30 -4.90
N GLY A 113 -1.93 8.81 -3.91
CA GLY A 113 -2.49 9.66 -2.86
C GLY A 113 -3.14 10.92 -3.39
N ALA A 114 -2.51 11.60 -4.36
CA ALA A 114 -3.07 12.77 -5.02
C ALA A 114 -4.37 12.44 -5.79
N MET A 115 -4.41 11.32 -6.53
CA MET A 115 -5.63 10.85 -7.20
C MET A 115 -6.76 10.55 -6.22
N GLY A 116 -6.44 9.92 -5.07
CA GLY A 116 -7.38 9.69 -3.99
C GLY A 116 -7.98 11.00 -3.44
N ALA A 117 -7.13 12.01 -3.20
CA ALA A 117 -7.55 13.32 -2.72
C ALA A 117 -8.44 14.06 -3.74
N VAL A 118 -8.06 14.05 -5.02
CA VAL A 118 -8.86 14.64 -6.12
C VAL A 118 -10.21 13.94 -6.23
N GLY A 119 -10.24 12.60 -6.22
CA GLY A 119 -11.51 11.88 -6.30
C GLY A 119 -12.40 12.06 -5.08
N ALA A 120 -11.83 12.18 -3.87
CA ALA A 120 -12.59 12.55 -2.66
C ALA A 120 -13.18 13.96 -2.76
N LEU A 121 -12.41 14.92 -3.30
CA LEU A 121 -12.88 16.29 -3.54
C LEU A 121 -14.03 16.31 -4.57
N THR A 122 -13.89 15.59 -5.69
CA THR A 122 -14.94 15.45 -6.71
C THR A 122 -16.21 14.82 -6.11
N MET A 123 -16.08 13.82 -5.24
CA MET A 123 -17.22 13.25 -4.51
C MET A 123 -17.88 14.27 -3.57
N ALA A 124 -17.10 15.08 -2.85
CA ALA A 124 -17.63 16.11 -1.97
C ALA A 124 -18.38 17.22 -2.74
N VAL A 125 -17.85 17.64 -3.89
CA VAL A 125 -18.47 18.63 -4.80
C VAL A 125 -19.75 18.08 -5.42
N SER A 126 -19.72 16.86 -5.98
CA SER A 126 -20.89 16.24 -6.61
C SER A 126 -22.07 16.06 -5.63
N ARG A 127 -21.77 15.81 -4.35
CA ARG A 127 -22.78 15.72 -3.28
C ARG A 127 -23.18 17.09 -2.69
N ARG A 128 -22.60 18.18 -3.19
CA ARG A 128 -22.79 19.57 -2.69
C ARG A 128 -22.54 19.69 -1.18
N ARG A 129 -21.56 18.95 -0.67
CA ARG A 129 -21.17 18.95 0.76
C ARG A 129 -19.86 19.67 1.03
N LEU A 130 -19.14 20.06 -0.02
CA LEU A 130 -17.91 20.83 0.13
C LEU A 130 -18.26 22.27 0.55
N THR A 131 -17.84 22.65 1.76
CA THR A 131 -17.90 24.03 2.25
C THR A 131 -16.49 24.59 2.40
N TRP A 132 -16.34 25.91 2.33
CA TRP A 132 -15.03 26.56 2.52
C TRP A 132 -14.42 26.25 3.90
N SER A 133 -15.27 26.20 4.93
CA SER A 133 -14.85 25.82 6.29
C SER A 133 -14.32 24.37 6.34
N LEU A 134 -15.00 23.42 5.69
CA LEU A 134 -14.55 22.03 5.64
C LEU A 134 -13.23 21.90 4.86
N LEU A 135 -13.10 22.60 3.73
CA LEU A 135 -11.86 22.60 2.95
C LEU A 135 -10.69 23.16 3.75
N LYS A 136 -10.87 24.32 4.41
CA LYS A 136 -9.84 24.93 5.26
C LYS A 136 -9.45 24.00 6.43
N GLN A 137 -10.42 23.35 7.06
CA GLN A 137 -10.16 22.39 8.13
C GLN A 137 -9.37 21.18 7.63
N ALA A 138 -9.72 20.63 6.47
CA ALA A 138 -9.01 19.50 5.86
C ALA A 138 -7.56 19.89 5.52
N LEU A 139 -7.33 21.06 4.93
CA LEU A 139 -6.00 21.57 4.60
C LEU A 139 -5.15 21.83 5.85
N ASP A 140 -5.71 22.44 6.89
CA ASP A 140 -4.99 22.70 8.16
C ASP A 140 -4.56 21.39 8.85
N ASN A 141 -5.48 20.41 8.94
CA ASN A 141 -5.16 19.10 9.51
C ASN A 141 -4.10 18.35 8.69
N THR A 142 -4.22 18.36 7.36
CA THR A 142 -3.24 17.73 6.46
C THR A 142 -1.87 18.39 6.60
N THR A 143 -1.82 19.73 6.62
CA THR A 143 -0.57 20.48 6.77
C THR A 143 0.11 20.18 8.10
N LYS A 144 -0.64 20.15 9.20
CA LYS A 144 -0.09 19.82 10.53
C LYS A 144 0.52 18.43 10.57
N LEU A 145 -0.19 17.42 10.03
CA LEU A 145 0.31 16.05 9.95
C LEU A 145 1.57 15.99 9.07
N SER A 146 1.56 16.61 7.89
CA SER A 146 2.74 16.64 7.00
C SER A 146 3.94 17.34 7.64
N CYS A 147 3.73 18.46 8.35
CA CYS A 147 4.81 19.15 9.06
C CYS A 147 5.43 18.28 10.16
N PHE A 148 4.60 17.56 10.92
CA PHE A 148 5.06 16.62 11.94
C PHE A 148 5.93 15.52 11.33
N VAL A 149 5.44 14.87 10.26
CA VAL A 149 6.17 13.81 9.54
C VAL A 149 7.48 14.35 8.95
N MET A 150 7.47 15.53 8.32
CA MET A 150 8.69 16.13 7.76
C MET A 150 9.75 16.44 8.82
N PHE A 151 9.35 16.96 9.98
CA PHE A 151 10.29 17.21 11.08
C PHE A 151 10.95 15.92 11.57
N ILE A 152 10.19 14.83 11.65
CA ILE A 152 10.74 13.55 12.08
C ILE A 152 11.62 12.93 11.00
N LEU A 153 11.27 13.07 9.73
CA LEU A 153 12.12 12.64 8.62
C LEU A 153 13.49 13.34 8.66
N ILE A 154 13.50 14.66 8.92
CA ILE A 154 14.75 15.43 9.09
C ILE A 154 15.55 14.89 10.28
N GLY A 155 14.91 14.75 11.45
CA GLY A 155 15.57 14.24 12.66
C GLY A 155 16.10 12.82 12.49
N SER A 156 15.31 11.95 11.86
CA SER A 156 15.64 10.56 11.52
C SER A 156 16.84 10.47 10.58
N THR A 157 16.92 11.36 9.60
CA THR A 157 18.04 11.38 8.64
C THR A 157 19.33 11.78 9.36
N VAL A 158 19.28 12.81 10.22
CA VAL A 158 20.44 13.22 11.03
C VAL A 158 20.85 12.12 12.01
N PHE A 159 19.88 11.50 12.69
CA PHE A 159 20.12 10.37 13.58
C PHE A 159 20.75 9.20 12.83
N SER A 160 20.14 8.74 11.74
CA SER A 160 20.63 7.59 10.95
C SER A 160 22.03 7.84 10.42
N PHE A 161 22.31 9.05 9.92
CA PHE A 161 23.64 9.42 9.46
C PHE A 161 24.67 9.39 10.59
N THR A 162 24.36 10.03 11.73
CA THR A 162 25.25 10.08 12.90
C THR A 162 25.45 8.69 13.50
N PHE A 163 24.39 7.90 13.58
CA PHE A 163 24.40 6.54 14.11
C PHE A 163 25.25 5.60 13.24
N ASN A 164 25.11 5.69 11.93
CA ASN A 164 25.95 4.94 10.99
C ASN A 164 27.40 5.40 11.05
N ALA A 165 27.66 6.71 11.17
CA ALA A 165 29.00 7.25 11.35
C ALA A 165 29.65 6.80 12.67
N ALA A 166 28.85 6.61 13.72
CA ALA A 166 29.28 6.08 15.01
C ALA A 166 29.31 4.54 15.06
N GLU A 167 29.27 3.86 13.91
CA GLU A 167 29.34 2.39 13.82
C GLU A 167 28.20 1.67 14.58
N GLY A 168 27.07 2.34 14.78
CA GLY A 168 26.00 1.83 15.63
C GLY A 168 25.36 0.53 15.13
N HIS A 169 25.48 0.20 13.84
CA HIS A 169 25.03 -1.08 13.29
C HIS A 169 25.79 -2.27 13.92
N PHE A 170 27.09 -2.11 14.23
CA PHE A 170 27.85 -3.13 14.97
C PHE A 170 27.40 -3.23 16.43
N PHE A 171 27.01 -2.12 17.06
CA PHE A 171 26.43 -2.14 18.40
C PHE A 171 25.14 -2.95 18.45
N ILE A 172 24.21 -2.72 17.51
CA ILE A 172 22.97 -3.50 17.42
C ILE A 172 23.26 -4.97 17.11
N GLU A 173 24.17 -5.25 16.18
CA GLU A 173 24.59 -6.62 15.88
C GLU A 173 25.11 -7.35 17.12
N SER A 174 25.92 -6.68 17.95
CA SER A 174 26.43 -7.25 19.20
C SER A 174 25.31 -7.52 20.22
N LEU A 175 24.29 -6.67 20.29
CA LEU A 175 23.12 -6.90 21.15
C LEU A 175 22.37 -8.16 20.71
N PHE A 176 22.17 -8.34 19.40
CA PHE A 176 21.45 -9.48 18.85
C PHE A 176 22.28 -10.76 18.78
N ALA A 177 23.61 -10.68 18.72
CA ALA A 177 24.50 -11.84 18.82
C ALA A 177 24.35 -12.56 20.17
N ASN A 178 23.95 -11.85 21.21
CA ASN A 178 23.69 -12.40 22.54
C ASN A 178 22.27 -12.98 22.69
N VAL A 179 21.39 -12.80 21.70
CA VAL A 179 20.03 -13.34 21.73
C VAL A 179 20.03 -14.78 21.22
N PRO A 180 19.58 -15.76 22.01
CA PRO A 180 19.48 -17.14 21.55
C PRO A 180 18.41 -17.28 20.46
N GLY A 181 18.68 -18.11 19.44
CA GLY A 181 17.69 -18.47 18.40
C GLY A 181 17.97 -17.97 16.99
N GLY A 182 19.13 -17.35 16.72
CA GLY A 182 19.56 -16.96 15.38
C GLY A 182 18.54 -16.05 14.67
N ALA A 183 18.27 -16.31 13.39
CA ALA A 183 17.31 -15.52 12.59
C ALA A 183 15.89 -15.51 13.19
N LEU A 184 15.42 -16.63 13.74
CA LEU A 184 14.07 -16.71 14.33
C LEU A 184 13.98 -15.95 15.65
N GLY A 185 15.00 -16.06 16.50
CA GLY A 185 15.10 -15.28 17.74
C GLY A 185 15.13 -13.78 17.47
N PHE A 186 15.92 -13.35 16.47
CA PHE A 186 15.95 -11.97 15.99
C PHE A 186 14.55 -11.50 15.55
N LEU A 187 13.85 -12.28 14.71
CA LEU A 187 12.53 -11.92 14.23
C LEU A 187 11.51 -11.76 15.35
N ILE A 188 11.50 -12.65 16.35
CA ILE A 188 10.58 -12.55 17.49
C ILE A 188 10.86 -11.28 18.28
N VAL A 189 12.11 -11.02 18.64
CA VAL A 189 12.49 -9.84 19.43
C VAL A 189 12.17 -8.56 18.68
N VAL A 190 12.51 -8.50 17.39
CA VAL A 190 12.20 -7.35 16.53
C VAL A 190 10.68 -7.14 16.40
N ASN A 191 9.90 -8.21 16.22
CA ASN A 191 8.45 -8.08 16.16
C ASN A 191 7.86 -7.53 17.45
N ILE A 192 8.34 -7.99 18.61
CA ILE A 192 7.88 -7.47 19.91
C ILE A 192 8.30 -6.01 20.07
N LEU A 193 9.56 -5.68 19.75
CA LEU A 193 10.07 -4.32 19.80
C LEU A 193 9.24 -3.38 18.94
N VAL A 194 9.05 -3.73 17.66
CA VAL A 194 8.31 -2.92 16.68
C VAL A 194 6.83 -2.84 17.02
N PHE A 195 6.25 -3.90 17.58
CA PHE A 195 4.87 -3.87 18.05
C PHE A 195 4.69 -2.84 19.18
N VAL A 196 5.57 -2.89 20.17
CA VAL A 196 5.54 -1.96 21.32
C VAL A 196 5.83 -0.54 20.85
N LEU A 197 6.85 -0.32 20.02
CA LEU A 197 7.15 1.00 19.48
C LEU A 197 5.99 1.52 18.62
N GLY A 198 5.40 0.67 17.78
CA GLY A 198 4.28 0.98 16.90
C GLY A 198 2.96 1.26 17.63
N CYS A 199 2.89 1.04 18.94
CA CYS A 199 1.81 1.56 19.76
C CYS A 199 1.96 3.06 20.06
N PHE A 200 3.19 3.58 20.13
CA PHE A 200 3.46 4.99 20.50
C PHE A 200 3.88 5.85 19.31
N ILE A 201 4.53 5.23 18.33
CA ILE A 201 5.19 5.87 17.21
C ILE A 201 4.42 5.50 15.94
N ASP A 202 4.25 6.46 15.04
CA ASP A 202 3.57 6.27 13.76
C ASP A 202 4.48 5.48 12.76
N PHE A 203 3.89 4.93 11.71
CA PHE A 203 4.56 3.99 10.82
C PHE A 203 5.71 4.65 10.05
N PHE A 204 5.58 5.93 9.71
CA PHE A 204 6.61 6.66 8.97
C PHE A 204 7.92 6.72 9.77
N GLU A 205 7.83 6.99 11.05
CA GLU A 205 8.95 7.13 11.97
C GLU A 205 9.66 5.81 12.19
N ILE A 206 8.89 4.71 12.34
CA ILE A 206 9.47 3.37 12.41
C ILE A 206 10.16 3.02 11.09
N ALA A 207 9.52 3.34 9.96
CA ALA A 207 10.09 3.09 8.64
C ALA A 207 11.39 3.87 8.37
N PHE A 208 11.50 5.10 8.89
CA PHE A 208 12.70 5.93 8.67
C PHE A 208 13.79 5.76 9.73
N ILE A 209 13.46 5.40 10.97
CA ILE A 209 14.42 5.28 12.07
C ILE A 209 14.79 3.82 12.33
N VAL A 210 13.78 2.98 12.54
CA VAL A 210 13.96 1.62 13.07
C VAL A 210 14.31 0.63 11.96
N ILE A 211 13.66 0.72 10.80
CA ILE A 211 13.93 -0.22 9.70
C ILE A 211 15.37 -0.11 9.18
N PRO A 212 15.93 1.08 8.90
CA PRO A 212 17.33 1.19 8.44
C PRO A 212 18.34 0.69 9.46
N LEU A 213 17.98 0.72 10.74
CA LEU A 213 18.78 0.18 11.83
C LEU A 213 18.78 -1.36 11.84
N LEU A 214 17.63 -1.96 11.59
CA LEU A 214 17.44 -3.42 11.67
C LEU A 214 17.76 -4.14 10.35
N ALA A 215 17.57 -3.49 9.20
CA ALA A 215 17.75 -4.10 7.88
C ALA A 215 19.17 -4.64 7.64
N PRO A 216 20.27 -3.94 7.96
CA PRO A 216 21.63 -4.49 7.80
C PRO A 216 21.86 -5.74 8.66
N VAL A 217 21.27 -5.79 9.85
CA VAL A 217 21.38 -6.94 10.75
C VAL A 217 20.56 -8.13 10.20
N ALA A 218 19.36 -7.86 9.67
CA ALA A 218 18.53 -8.87 9.03
C ALA A 218 19.25 -9.50 7.81
N ASP A 219 19.86 -8.67 6.95
CA ASP A 219 20.59 -9.14 5.76
C ASP A 219 21.80 -10.00 6.14
N LYS A 220 22.58 -9.61 7.16
CA LYS A 220 23.70 -10.42 7.70
C LYS A 220 23.25 -11.78 8.25
N LEU A 221 22.05 -11.85 8.84
CA LEU A 221 21.45 -13.10 9.31
C LEU A 221 20.87 -13.96 8.16
N GLY A 222 20.99 -13.51 6.91
CA GLY A 222 20.48 -14.19 5.72
C GLY A 222 18.96 -14.09 5.58
N ILE A 223 18.32 -13.14 6.27
CA ILE A 223 16.88 -12.90 6.19
C ILE A 223 16.59 -12.13 4.93
N ASP A 224 15.64 -12.62 4.13
CA ASP A 224 15.18 -11.88 2.96
C ASP A 224 14.51 -10.55 3.39
N LEU A 225 15.00 -9.44 2.86
CA LEU A 225 14.56 -8.10 3.25
C LEU A 225 13.11 -7.80 2.83
N ILE A 226 12.60 -8.45 1.78
CA ILE A 226 11.20 -8.28 1.36
C ILE A 226 10.31 -9.01 2.35
N TRP A 227 10.63 -10.25 2.68
CA TRP A 227 9.93 -11.01 3.71
C TRP A 227 9.96 -10.30 5.07
N PHE A 228 11.13 -9.78 5.47
CA PHE A 228 11.28 -8.97 6.67
C PHE A 228 10.39 -7.72 6.64
N GLY A 229 10.39 -6.98 5.53
CA GLY A 229 9.54 -5.80 5.35
C GLY A 229 8.05 -6.12 5.47
N VAL A 230 7.59 -7.24 4.90
CA VAL A 230 6.19 -7.68 5.01
C VAL A 230 5.82 -8.04 6.44
N ILE A 231 6.69 -8.76 7.16
CA ILE A 231 6.49 -9.07 8.59
C ILE A 231 6.32 -7.78 9.41
N ILE A 232 7.22 -6.82 9.22
CA ILE A 232 7.18 -5.53 9.90
C ILE A 232 5.90 -4.76 9.55
N ALA A 233 5.53 -4.72 8.27
CA ALA A 233 4.29 -4.05 7.83
C ALA A 233 3.04 -4.67 8.46
N MET A 234 2.94 -6.00 8.50
CA MET A 234 1.81 -6.69 9.14
C MET A 234 1.77 -6.48 10.66
N ASN A 235 2.94 -6.44 11.30
CA ASN A 235 3.06 -6.14 12.72
C ASN A 235 2.56 -4.72 13.03
N LEU A 236 3.00 -3.72 12.26
CA LEU A 236 2.56 -2.33 12.42
C LEU A 236 1.05 -2.16 12.20
N GLN A 237 0.46 -2.88 11.25
CA GLN A 237 -1.01 -2.89 11.12
C GLN A 237 -1.71 -3.40 12.39
N THR A 238 -1.12 -4.39 13.07
CA THR A 238 -1.64 -4.92 14.34
C THR A 238 -1.54 -3.90 15.46
N SER A 239 -0.42 -3.17 15.56
CA SER A 239 -0.23 -2.15 16.59
C SER A 239 -1.25 -1.01 16.44
N PHE A 240 -1.59 -0.64 15.19
CA PHE A 240 -2.61 0.37 14.86
C PHE A 240 -4.05 -0.02 15.25
N LEU A 241 -4.30 -1.31 15.49
CA LEU A 241 -5.58 -1.83 15.96
C LEU A 241 -5.61 -2.09 17.47
N THR A 242 -4.47 -2.05 18.15
CA THR A 242 -4.36 -2.48 19.56
C THR A 242 -4.63 -1.32 20.53
N PRO A 243 -5.60 -1.42 21.46
CA PRO A 243 -5.78 -0.45 22.53
C PRO A 243 -4.53 -0.37 23.45
N PRO A 244 -4.21 0.78 24.07
CA PRO A 244 -5.00 2.01 24.18
C PRO A 244 -4.79 3.03 23.04
N PHE A 245 -3.86 2.75 22.12
CA PHE A 245 -3.41 3.71 21.11
C PHE A 245 -4.07 3.55 19.75
N GLY A 246 -4.64 2.37 19.44
CA GLY A 246 -5.15 1.99 18.13
C GLY A 246 -5.94 3.07 17.38
N PHE A 247 -5.23 3.84 16.54
CA PHE A 247 -5.76 5.01 15.82
C PHE A 247 -7.00 4.68 14.99
N ALA A 248 -7.02 3.50 14.38
CA ALA A 248 -8.16 3.01 13.61
C ALA A 248 -9.44 2.88 14.47
N LEU A 249 -9.30 2.47 15.73
CA LEU A 249 -10.43 2.38 16.67
C LEU A 249 -10.95 3.76 17.06
N PHE A 250 -10.08 4.76 17.17
CA PHE A 250 -10.49 6.15 17.42
C PHE A 250 -11.18 6.79 16.20
N TYR A 251 -10.78 6.44 14.98
CA TYR A 251 -11.53 6.82 13.79
C TYR A 251 -12.92 6.20 13.78
N LEU A 252 -13.06 4.92 14.11
CA LEU A 252 -14.38 4.30 14.27
C LEU A 252 -15.20 4.99 15.37
N ARG A 253 -14.57 5.35 16.49
CA ARG A 253 -15.22 6.10 17.57
C ARG A 253 -15.74 7.47 17.12
N SER A 254 -15.07 8.13 16.17
CA SER A 254 -15.47 9.46 15.66
C SER A 254 -16.79 9.43 14.88
N VAL A 255 -17.08 8.31 14.21
CA VAL A 255 -18.31 8.11 13.43
C VAL A 255 -19.37 7.33 14.21
N ALA A 256 -19.00 6.64 15.29
CA ALA A 256 -19.91 5.88 16.12
C ALA A 256 -20.80 6.78 17.01
N PRO A 257 -22.12 6.52 17.09
CA PRO A 257 -23.06 7.35 17.84
C PRO A 257 -22.69 7.38 19.33
N ARG A 258 -22.49 8.60 19.87
CA ARG A 258 -22.08 8.78 21.28
C ARG A 258 -23.23 8.61 22.27
N SER A 259 -24.43 8.97 21.85
CA SER A 259 -25.66 8.94 22.64
C SER A 259 -26.73 8.16 21.90
N GLU A 260 -27.73 7.70 22.65
CA GLU A 260 -28.92 7.13 22.05
C GLU A 260 -29.57 8.15 21.11
N TYR A 261 -30.01 7.68 19.94
CA TYR A 261 -30.80 8.49 19.03
C TYR A 261 -31.93 7.66 18.45
N VAL A 262 -33.02 8.34 18.10
CA VAL A 262 -34.14 7.74 17.38
C VAL A 262 -33.79 7.81 15.90
N ASP A 263 -33.69 6.67 15.23
CA ASP A 263 -33.46 6.66 13.80
C ASP A 263 -34.65 7.35 13.09
N ARG A 264 -34.31 8.30 12.21
CA ARG A 264 -35.28 9.08 11.44
C ARG A 264 -36.15 8.19 10.55
N ILE A 265 -35.64 7.04 10.13
CA ILE A 265 -36.31 6.14 9.18
C ILE A 265 -37.04 5.02 9.90
N THR A 266 -36.36 4.23 10.73
CA THR A 266 -36.97 3.08 11.41
C THR A 266 -37.79 3.47 12.65
N ARG A 267 -37.58 4.68 13.20
CA ARG A 267 -38.12 5.13 14.51
C ARG A 267 -37.70 4.26 15.70
N ASP A 268 -36.77 3.34 15.48
CA ASP A 268 -36.20 2.52 16.54
C ASP A 268 -35.18 3.34 17.35
N ARG A 269 -35.08 3.03 18.64
CA ARG A 269 -34.04 3.60 19.51
C ARG A 269 -32.74 2.84 19.28
N ILE A 270 -31.76 3.50 18.67
CA ILE A 270 -30.42 2.93 18.49
C ILE A 270 -29.58 3.34 19.70
N GLY A 271 -29.08 2.34 20.42
CA GLY A 271 -28.19 2.54 21.56
C GLY A 271 -26.87 3.20 21.14
N GLY A 272 -26.32 4.06 22.01
CA GLY A 272 -24.97 4.60 21.81
C GLY A 272 -23.92 3.48 21.86
N VAL A 273 -22.85 3.61 21.06
CA VAL A 273 -21.76 2.63 21.03
C VAL A 273 -20.64 3.12 21.96
N SER A 274 -20.33 2.32 22.99
CA SER A 274 -19.26 2.65 23.92
C SER A 274 -17.88 2.33 23.35
N THR A 275 -16.84 3.05 23.80
CA THR A 275 -15.46 2.78 23.39
C THR A 275 -15.04 1.35 23.73
N VAL A 276 -15.54 0.80 24.84
CA VAL A 276 -15.27 -0.58 25.25
C VAL A 276 -15.86 -1.59 24.27
N GLN A 277 -17.05 -1.32 23.70
CA GLN A 277 -17.63 -2.18 22.66
C GLN A 277 -16.78 -2.18 21.40
N ILE A 278 -16.24 -1.02 21.01
CA ILE A 278 -15.30 -0.90 19.88
C ILE A 278 -14.04 -1.72 20.15
N TYR A 279 -13.47 -1.60 21.35
CA TYR A 279 -12.26 -2.33 21.74
C TYR A 279 -12.49 -3.84 21.77
N LYS A 280 -13.64 -4.30 22.30
CA LYS A 280 -14.01 -5.72 22.27
C LYS A 280 -14.15 -6.25 20.84
N GLY A 281 -14.72 -5.45 19.93
CA GLY A 281 -14.82 -5.80 18.51
C GLY A 281 -13.45 -5.94 17.84
N ALA A 282 -12.48 -5.09 18.23
CA ALA A 282 -11.12 -5.10 17.69
C ALA A 282 -10.34 -6.38 18.00
N ILE A 283 -10.61 -7.02 19.16
CA ILE A 283 -9.87 -8.22 19.60
C ILE A 283 -9.93 -9.33 18.54
N ALA A 284 -11.09 -9.55 17.90
CA ALA A 284 -11.22 -10.56 16.85
C ALA A 284 -10.27 -10.28 15.67
N PHE A 285 -10.16 -9.02 15.25
CA PHE A 285 -9.25 -8.61 14.17
C PHE A 285 -7.78 -8.72 14.58
N ILE A 286 -7.44 -8.35 15.81
CA ILE A 286 -6.08 -8.49 16.35
C ILE A 286 -5.66 -9.97 16.38
N VAL A 287 -6.54 -10.87 16.82
CA VAL A 287 -6.24 -12.31 16.85
C VAL A 287 -6.01 -12.86 15.44
N ILE A 288 -6.83 -12.46 14.47
CA ILE A 288 -6.64 -12.85 13.06
C ILE A 288 -5.32 -12.29 12.53
N GLN A 289 -5.00 -11.02 12.81
CA GLN A 289 -3.76 -10.39 12.36
C GLN A 289 -2.52 -11.04 12.96
N LEU A 290 -2.54 -11.38 14.25
CA LEU A 290 -1.48 -12.13 14.92
C LEU A 290 -1.35 -13.55 14.35
N ALA A 291 -2.45 -14.23 14.06
CA ALA A 291 -2.42 -15.54 13.42
C ALA A 291 -1.80 -15.46 12.02
N MET A 292 -2.13 -14.43 11.23
CA MET A 292 -1.51 -14.21 9.93
C MET A 292 -0.01 -13.87 10.07
N LEU A 293 0.38 -13.04 11.04
CA LEU A 293 1.78 -12.73 11.31
C LEU A 293 2.58 -14.00 11.66
N VAL A 294 2.05 -14.84 12.54
CA VAL A 294 2.66 -16.13 12.89
C VAL A 294 2.74 -17.04 11.66
N ALA A 295 1.71 -17.08 10.82
CA ALA A 295 1.73 -17.88 9.59
C ALA A 295 2.83 -17.39 8.62
N VAL A 296 3.00 -16.08 8.45
CA VAL A 296 4.06 -15.51 7.59
C VAL A 296 5.45 -15.75 8.15
N ILE A 297 5.63 -15.72 9.48
CA ILE A 297 6.90 -16.06 10.14
C ILE A 297 7.21 -17.56 9.99
N ALA A 298 6.21 -18.43 10.15
CA ALA A 298 6.37 -19.87 10.05
C ALA A 298 6.58 -20.36 8.60
N TYR A 299 5.96 -19.68 7.63
CA TYR A 299 6.01 -20.04 6.22
C TYR A 299 6.48 -18.85 5.37
N PRO A 300 7.80 -18.61 5.27
CA PRO A 300 8.37 -17.54 4.44
C PRO A 300 7.94 -17.63 2.97
N GLY A 301 7.67 -18.87 2.51
CA GLY A 301 7.13 -19.19 1.19
C GLY A 301 5.89 -18.39 0.80
N LEU A 302 5.05 -18.00 1.76
CA LEU A 302 3.84 -17.21 1.49
C LEU A 302 4.14 -15.82 0.88
N VAL A 303 5.31 -15.27 1.17
CA VAL A 303 5.75 -13.98 0.65
C VAL A 303 6.68 -14.17 -0.55
N SER A 304 7.51 -15.21 -0.52
CA SER A 304 8.51 -15.45 -1.56
C SER A 304 7.98 -16.19 -2.80
N THR A 305 6.76 -16.72 -2.78
CA THR A 305 6.12 -17.32 -3.97
C THR A 305 5.89 -16.26 -5.04
N GLY A 306 6.73 -16.25 -6.08
CA GLY A 306 6.61 -15.35 -7.23
C GLY A 306 7.76 -14.34 -7.38
N LEU A 307 8.60 -14.19 -6.35
CA LEU A 307 9.88 -13.51 -6.51
C LEU A 307 10.80 -14.46 -7.29
N GLY A 308 11.15 -14.10 -8.52
CA GLY A 308 12.18 -14.81 -9.26
C GLY A 308 13.47 -14.93 -8.44
N PRO A 309 14.35 -15.90 -8.71
CA PRO A 309 15.60 -16.05 -7.97
C PRO A 309 16.35 -14.71 -7.93
N LYS A 310 16.87 -14.31 -6.76
CA LYS A 310 17.74 -13.12 -6.60
C LYS A 310 18.79 -13.18 -7.70
N GLN A 311 18.65 -12.35 -8.73
CA GLN A 311 19.65 -12.26 -9.78
C GLN A 311 20.84 -11.52 -9.20
N THR A 312 21.80 -12.26 -8.67
CA THR A 312 23.14 -11.74 -8.40
C THR A 312 23.79 -11.46 -9.75
N TYR A 313 23.65 -10.22 -10.20
CA TYR A 313 24.35 -9.75 -11.40
C TYR A 313 25.85 -9.82 -11.13
N ASP A 314 26.51 -10.73 -11.82
CA ASP A 314 27.96 -10.85 -11.81
C ASP A 314 28.51 -9.69 -12.64
N LEU A 315 28.85 -8.59 -11.95
CA LEU A 315 29.30 -7.33 -12.57
C LEU A 315 30.52 -7.52 -13.48
N ASP A 316 31.28 -8.61 -13.30
CA ASP A 316 32.42 -8.96 -14.12
C ASP A 316 32.05 -9.57 -15.49
N LYS A 317 30.78 -9.97 -15.68
CA LYS A 317 30.26 -10.50 -16.96
C LYS A 317 29.49 -9.48 -17.79
N ILE A 318 29.32 -8.26 -17.31
CA ILE A 318 28.66 -7.19 -18.07
C ILE A 318 29.62 -6.71 -19.16
N LYS A 319 29.44 -7.22 -20.39
CA LYS A 319 30.07 -6.64 -21.57
C LYS A 319 29.29 -5.38 -21.97
N LEU A 320 29.89 -4.22 -21.67
CA LEU A 320 29.48 -2.95 -22.24
C LEU A 320 29.93 -2.92 -23.70
N ASP A 321 29.08 -3.41 -24.61
CA ASP A 321 29.27 -3.15 -26.04
C ASP A 321 28.96 -1.68 -26.28
N ALA A 322 29.99 -0.84 -26.18
CA ALA A 322 29.91 0.54 -26.63
C ALA A 322 29.63 0.52 -28.13
N PRO A 323 28.54 1.13 -28.62
CA PRO A 323 28.30 1.22 -30.05
C PRO A 323 29.43 2.05 -30.67
N THR A 324 30.35 1.39 -31.38
CA THR A 324 31.36 2.03 -32.20
C THR A 324 30.65 2.74 -33.35
N ARG A 325 30.22 3.99 -33.12
CA ARG A 325 29.91 4.90 -34.21
C ARG A 325 31.21 5.16 -34.96
N SER A 326 31.43 4.46 -36.06
CA SER A 326 32.42 4.82 -37.06
C SER A 326 32.06 6.20 -37.63
N TYR A 327 32.62 7.25 -37.03
CA TYR A 327 32.69 8.55 -37.67
C TYR A 327 33.69 8.43 -38.81
N SER A 328 33.20 8.58 -40.04
CA SER A 328 34.01 8.72 -41.24
C SER A 328 34.94 9.91 -41.10
N ASP A 329 36.21 9.63 -41.33
CA ASP A 329 37.36 10.52 -41.32
C ASP A 329 37.22 11.66 -42.35
N GLU A 330 36.96 12.88 -41.88
CA GLU A 330 37.30 14.11 -42.60
C GLU A 330 37.84 15.18 -41.63
N GLY A 331 39.16 15.20 -41.49
CA GLY A 331 39.89 16.45 -41.30
C GLY A 331 40.51 16.71 -39.93
N ARG A 332 41.85 16.62 -39.94
CA ARG A 332 42.85 17.26 -39.05
C ARG A 332 43.35 16.45 -37.85
N GLY A 333 44.61 16.03 -37.99
CA GLY A 333 45.65 16.35 -37.01
C GLY A 333 45.91 15.29 -35.95
N ALA A 334 46.97 14.52 -36.18
CA ALA A 334 47.58 13.56 -35.26
C ALA A 334 47.49 13.90 -33.76
N ALA A 335 46.82 13.04 -33.01
CA ALA A 335 47.14 12.73 -31.62
C ALA A 335 47.09 11.20 -31.47
N THR A 336 48.19 10.65 -30.96
CA THR A 336 48.43 9.22 -30.72
C THR A 336 47.34 8.56 -29.85
N PRO A 337 47.10 7.24 -29.98
CA PRO A 337 46.04 6.56 -29.25
C PRO A 337 46.39 6.49 -27.76
N GLY A 338 45.52 7.05 -26.90
CA GLY A 338 45.55 6.78 -25.46
C GLY A 338 45.41 5.28 -25.22
N SER A 339 46.30 4.73 -24.40
CA SER A 339 46.39 3.31 -24.09
C SER A 339 45.12 2.78 -23.43
N ASN A 340 44.89 1.47 -23.53
CA ASN A 340 43.85 0.73 -22.80
C ASN A 340 43.81 1.00 -21.28
N GLU A 341 44.83 1.65 -20.72
CA GLU A 341 44.92 2.04 -19.31
C GLU A 341 43.87 3.08 -18.91
N ASP A 342 43.51 4.02 -19.80
CA ASP A 342 42.50 5.04 -19.48
C ASP A 342 41.09 4.43 -19.38
N MET A 343 40.79 3.46 -20.25
CA MET A 343 39.53 2.71 -20.21
C MET A 343 39.47 1.80 -18.98
N ASP A 344 40.59 1.15 -18.63
CA ASP A 344 40.70 0.32 -17.43
C ASP A 344 40.61 1.16 -16.14
N ALA A 345 41.09 2.40 -16.14
CA ALA A 345 40.95 3.34 -15.03
C ALA A 345 39.50 3.78 -14.84
N VAL A 346 38.78 4.07 -15.93
CA VAL A 346 37.34 4.38 -15.91
C VAL A 346 36.53 3.17 -15.44
N LEU A 347 36.84 1.96 -15.92
CA LEU A 347 36.20 0.73 -15.47
C LEU A 347 36.46 0.45 -13.99
N ARG A 348 37.66 0.72 -13.47
CA ARG A 348 37.96 0.60 -12.02
C ARG A 348 37.21 1.64 -11.20
N ALA A 349 37.09 2.88 -11.68
CA ALA A 349 36.33 3.93 -11.00
C ALA A 349 34.84 3.55 -10.91
N LEU A 350 34.24 3.11 -12.02
CA LEU A 350 32.85 2.66 -12.08
C LEU A 350 32.59 1.41 -11.21
N LYS A 351 33.52 0.44 -11.21
CA LYS A 351 33.45 -0.72 -10.30
C LYS A 351 33.59 -0.35 -8.82
N SER A 352 34.30 0.75 -8.51
CA SER A 352 34.42 1.24 -7.13
C SER A 352 33.17 1.98 -6.64
N GLU A 353 32.47 2.68 -7.54
CA GLU A 353 31.20 3.36 -7.24
C GLU A 353 30.04 2.37 -7.13
N ALA A 354 30.00 1.32 -7.96
CA ALA A 354 28.97 0.28 -7.90
C ALA A 354 29.05 -0.65 -6.67
N LYS A 355 30.13 -0.56 -5.89
CA LYS A 355 30.38 -1.39 -4.69
C LYS A 355 30.06 -0.65 -3.37
N LYS A 356 29.68 0.63 -3.43
CA LYS A 356 29.17 1.42 -2.30
C LYS A 356 27.65 1.34 -2.24
#